data_AF-A0A0Q6YZ58-F1
#
_entry.id   AF-A0A0Q6YZ58-F1
#
_cell.length_a   1.000
_cell.length_b   1.000
_cell.length_c   1.000
_cell.angle_alpha   90.00
_cell.angle_beta   90.00
_cell.angle_gamma   90.00
#
_symmetry.space_group_name_H-M   'P 1'
#
loop_
_entity.id
_entity.type
_entity.pdbx_description
1 polymer ?
#
loop_
_entity_poly.entity_id
_entity_poly.type
_entity_poly.pdbx_seq_one_letter_code
_entity_poly.pdbx_strand_id
1 'polypeptide(L)' 'MADDWDELVLDEDFIRSAGTTEPSARARMLAARWRDEEPEPQPWRSDEPPAGWFFSKRRRRWRRR' A
#
# COMPACT_ATOMS: atom_id res chain seq x y z
N MET A 1 3.83 -29.25 26.93
CA MET A 1 4.80 -28.29 26.38
C MET A 1 4.13 -27.47 25.28
N ALA A 2 3.07 -26.73 25.62
CA ALA A 2 2.36 -25.81 24.73
C ALA A 2 2.13 -24.44 25.41
N ASP A 3 2.14 -24.41 26.75
CA ASP A 3 1.94 -23.23 27.61
C ASP A 3 2.72 -21.97 27.21
N ASP A 4 3.98 -22.12 26.79
CA ASP A 4 4.89 -20.98 26.56
C ASP A 4 4.47 -20.07 25.40
N TRP A 5 3.68 -20.60 24.46
CA TRP A 5 3.16 -19.83 23.31
C TRP A 5 1.79 -19.23 23.58
N ASP A 6 1.02 -19.80 24.52
CA ASP A 6 -0.32 -19.33 24.86
C ASP A 6 -0.27 -18.03 25.71
N GLU A 7 0.82 -17.80 26.43
CA GLU A 7 1.05 -16.56 27.20
C GLU A 7 1.78 -15.47 26.41
N LEU A 8 2.28 -15.76 25.20
CA LEU A 8 3.03 -14.79 24.40
C LEU A 8 2.11 -13.70 23.81
N VAL A 9 2.33 -12.45 24.25
CA VAL A 9 1.60 -11.29 23.75
C VAL A 9 2.42 -10.56 22.67
N LEU A 10 1.89 -10.54 21.44
CA LEU A 10 2.51 -9.88 20.28
C LEU A 10 2.08 -8.41 20.17
N ASP A 11 2.39 -7.61 21.19
CA ASP A 11 2.05 -6.18 21.25
C ASP A 11 3.12 -5.28 20.61
N GLU A 12 2.93 -3.96 20.75
CA GLU A 12 3.82 -2.98 20.13
C GLU A 12 5.22 -2.96 20.78
N ASP A 13 5.33 -3.20 22.08
CA ASP A 13 6.62 -3.22 22.78
C ASP A 13 7.41 -4.48 22.40
N PHE A 14 6.74 -5.62 22.24
CA PHE A 14 7.34 -6.83 21.67
C PHE A 14 7.91 -6.56 20.26
N ILE A 15 7.14 -5.93 19.38
CA ILE A 15 7.59 -5.60 18.01
C ILE A 15 8.78 -4.63 18.05
N ARG A 16 8.74 -3.59 18.90
CA ARG A 16 9.82 -2.59 19.02
C ARG A 16 11.09 -3.16 19.64
N SER A 17 10.99 -4.22 20.44
CA SER A 17 12.14 -4.89 21.05
C SER A 17 13.01 -5.65 20.04
N ALA A 18 12.49 -5.93 18.84
CA ALA A 18 13.23 -6.63 17.80
C ALA A 18 14.50 -5.85 17.43
N GLY A 19 15.67 -6.45 17.65
CA GLY A 19 16.98 -5.84 17.33
C GLY A 19 17.29 -5.74 15.83
N THR A 20 16.39 -6.17 14.97
CA THR A 20 16.51 -6.05 13.52
C THR A 20 15.18 -5.66 12.91
N THR A 21 15.23 -4.65 12.05
CA THR A 21 14.11 -4.22 11.23
C THR A 21 14.24 -4.86 9.86
N GLU A 22 13.63 -6.03 9.67
CA GLU A 22 13.54 -6.64 8.35
C GLU A 22 12.37 -6.05 7.55
N PRO A 23 12.43 -6.07 6.21
CA PRO A 23 11.27 -5.76 5.40
C PRO A 23 10.11 -6.68 5.78
N SER A 24 8.91 -6.10 5.84
CA SER A 24 7.68 -6.86 6.10
C SER A 24 7.59 -8.06 5.14
N ALA A 25 6.93 -9.13 5.58
CA ALA A 25 6.72 -10.30 4.74
C ALA A 25 6.15 -9.91 3.36
N ARG A 26 5.23 -8.94 3.33
CA ARG A 26 4.68 -8.37 2.10
C ARG A 26 5.73 -7.71 1.21
N ALA A 27 6.63 -6.91 1.78
CA ALA A 27 7.70 -6.27 1.01
C ALA A 27 8.64 -7.29 0.39
N ARG A 28 8.99 -8.36 1.11
CA ARG A 28 9.82 -9.47 0.57
C ARG A 28 9.10 -10.22 -0.55
N MET A 29 7.81 -10.53 -0.39
CA MET A 29 7.00 -11.17 -1.44
C MET A 29 6.94 -10.31 -2.71
N LEU A 30 6.76 -8.99 -2.56
CA LEU A 30 6.67 -8.07 -3.68
C LEU A 30 8.03 -7.88 -4.37
N ALA A 31 9.12 -7.80 -3.60
CA ALA A 31 10.47 -7.77 -4.13
C ALA A 31 10.82 -9.06 -4.90
N ALA A 32 10.40 -10.23 -4.40
CA ALA A 32 10.57 -11.49 -5.12
C ALA A 32 9.81 -11.49 -6.44
N ARG A 33 8.54 -11.05 -6.44
CA ARG A 33 7.74 -10.92 -7.67
C ARG A 33 8.43 -9.99 -8.69
N TRP A 34 8.88 -8.82 -8.25
CA TRP A 34 9.47 -7.82 -9.15
C TRP A 34 10.85 -8.19 -9.71
N ARG A 35 11.54 -9.16 -9.10
CA ARG A 35 12.78 -9.70 -9.69
C ARG A 35 12.52 -10.45 -10.99
N ASP A 36 11.39 -11.12 -11.08
CA ASP A 36 11.01 -11.92 -12.25
C ASP A 36 10.06 -11.13 -13.18
N GLU A 37 9.22 -10.27 -12.60
CA GLU A 37 8.17 -9.51 -13.29
C GLU A 37 8.22 -8.04 -12.85
N GLU A 38 9.16 -7.28 -13.44
CA GLU A 38 9.21 -5.83 -13.21
C GLU A 38 7.89 -5.18 -13.68
N PRO A 39 7.29 -4.28 -12.90
CA PRO A 39 6.10 -3.57 -13.34
C PRO A 39 6.42 -2.67 -14.54
N GLU A 40 5.49 -2.61 -15.50
CA GLU A 40 5.59 -1.65 -16.60
C GLU A 40 5.71 -0.21 -16.08
N PRO A 41 6.59 0.63 -16.67
CA PRO A 41 6.78 2.00 -16.24
C PRO A 41 5.48 2.78 -16.44
N GLN A 42 4.91 3.23 -15.32
CA GLN A 42 3.74 4.09 -15.35
C GLN A 42 4.16 5.54 -15.58
N PRO A 43 3.39 6.32 -16.36
CA PRO A 43 3.70 7.73 -16.54
C PRO A 43 3.59 8.47 -15.19
N TRP A 44 4.49 9.44 -14.96
CA TRP A 44 4.56 10.22 -13.71
C TRP A 44 3.23 10.92 -13.35
N ARG A 45 2.40 11.12 -14.37
CA ARG A 45 0.99 11.49 -14.26
C ARG A 45 0.22 10.61 -15.24
N SER A 46 -0.89 10.07 -14.76
CA SER A 46 -1.91 9.50 -15.62
C SER A 46 -2.43 10.62 -16.53
N ASP A 47 -2.29 10.48 -17.85
CA ASP A 47 -2.97 11.35 -18.82
C ASP A 47 -4.50 11.24 -18.67
N GLU A 48 -4.97 10.11 -18.11
CA GLU A 48 -6.34 9.91 -17.70
C GLU A 48 -6.60 10.65 -16.38
N PRO A 49 -7.61 11.54 -16.31
CA PRO A 49 -7.94 12.23 -15.08
C PRO A 49 -8.31 11.22 -13.98
N PRO A 50 -7.76 11.36 -12.75
CA PRO A 50 -7.81 10.33 -11.71
C PRO A 50 -9.22 9.99 -11.22
N ALA A 51 -10.21 10.79 -11.62
CA ALA A 51 -11.60 10.39 -11.62
C ALA A 51 -12.39 11.30 -12.58
N GLY A 52 -13.23 10.72 -13.44
CA GLY A 52 -14.10 11.46 -14.37
C GLY A 52 -15.03 12.50 -13.71
N TRP A 53 -15.10 12.57 -12.37
CA TRP A 53 -15.86 13.59 -11.63
C TRP A 53 -15.05 14.85 -11.25
N PHE A 54 -13.73 14.83 -11.34
CA PHE A 54 -12.89 15.99 -11.00
C PHE A 54 -13.01 17.11 -12.06
N PHE A 55 -13.21 16.76 -13.33
CA PHE A 55 -13.45 17.72 -14.42
C PHE A 55 -14.95 17.94 -14.75
N SER A 56 -15.85 17.06 -14.29
CA SER A 56 -17.29 17.19 -14.58
C SER A 56 -17.97 18.36 -13.84
N LYS A 57 -17.34 18.91 -12.80
CA LYS A 57 -17.90 20.03 -12.01
C LYS A 57 -17.95 21.35 -12.79
N ARG A 58 -17.15 21.56 -13.83
CA ARG A 58 -17.15 22.83 -14.59
C ARG A 58 -18.32 22.95 -15.58
N ARG A 59 -18.93 21.83 -16.01
CA ARG A 59 -20.03 21.82 -16.99
C ARG A 59 -21.41 22.07 -16.39
N ARG A 60 -21.59 21.90 -15.07
CA ARG A 60 -22.90 22.05 -14.40
C ARG A 60 -23.31 23.51 -14.14
N ARG A 61 -22.35 24.45 -14.15
CA ARG A 61 -22.61 25.88 -13.87
C ARG A 61 -23.22 26.64 -15.07
N TRP A 62 -23.14 26.09 -16.28
CA TRP A 62 -23.64 26.73 -17.50
C TRP A 62 -25.09 26.40 -17.85
N ARG A 63 -25.73 25.44 -17.17
CA ARG A 63 -27.14 25.05 -17.40
C ARG A 63 -28.14 25.76 -16.47
N ARG A 64 -27.70 26.84 -15.80
CA ARG A 64 -28.57 27.72 -15.00
C ARG A 64 -28.34 29.16 -15.45
N ARG A 65 -28.74 29.45 -16.68
CA ARG A 65 -29.12 30.78 -17.14
C ARG A 65 -30.47 30.63 -17.80
#